data_AF-A0AAV0XCN1-F1
#
_entry.id   AF-A0AAV0XCN1-F1
#
_cell.length_a   1.000
_cell.length_b   1.000
_cell.length_c   1.000
_cell.angle_alpha   90.00
_cell.angle_beta   90.00
_cell.angle_gamma   90.00
#
_symmetry.space_group_name_H-M   'P 1'
#
loop_
_entity.id
_entity.type
_entity.pdbx_description
1 polymer ?
#
loop_
_entity_poly.entity_id
_entity_poly.type
_entity_poly.pdbx_seq_one_letter_code
_entity_poly.pdbx_strand_id
1 'polypeptide(L)'
;MRKRDLHILTSSIHTYTGDGRFSVVHPENSEQWDLKVEFVQKRDAGIYECQVNTEPKINLAVQLNVEGTAQANIHGPPEVFVKKGSTISLTCSVNVHSTPPSSVVWLHGTKVVDFDSPRGRGGISLETEKTESGTTSRLLVTKAGLSDTGNYTCQPSNANTATVFVHVLNGEHPAAMQHGEHGAGSKLAAWSWTLTMAAFALSYR
;
A
#
# COMPACT_ATOMS: atom_id res chain seq x y z
N MET A 1 21.20 -23.79 -11.05
CA MET A 1 22.13 -22.74 -11.53
C MET A 1 21.41 -21.39 -11.56
N ARG A 2 22.09 -20.28 -11.23
CA ARG A 2 21.54 -18.93 -11.38
C ARG A 2 21.88 -18.37 -12.76
N LYS A 3 20.88 -17.95 -13.54
CA LYS A 3 21.07 -17.63 -14.96
C LYS A 3 21.79 -16.30 -15.20
N ARG A 4 21.55 -15.29 -14.35
CA ARG A 4 22.09 -13.93 -14.53
C ARG A 4 23.62 -13.84 -14.57
N ASP A 5 24.31 -14.79 -13.93
CA ASP A 5 25.77 -14.83 -13.79
C ASP A 5 26.36 -16.23 -13.99
N LEU A 6 25.54 -17.16 -14.50
CA LEU A 6 25.91 -18.56 -14.76
C LEU A 6 26.52 -19.27 -13.54
N HIS A 7 26.16 -18.83 -12.34
CA HIS A 7 26.74 -19.36 -11.10
C HIS A 7 26.07 -20.69 -10.71
N ILE A 8 26.87 -21.72 -10.48
CA ILE A 8 26.40 -23.01 -9.99
C ILE A 8 26.11 -22.85 -8.49
N LEU A 9 24.84 -22.88 -8.13
CA LEU A 9 24.42 -22.77 -6.73
C LEU A 9 24.59 -24.11 -6.01
N THR A 10 24.11 -25.17 -6.63
CA THR A 10 24.07 -26.53 -6.09
C THR A 10 24.27 -27.55 -7.21
N SER A 11 24.76 -28.74 -6.88
CA SER A 11 24.84 -29.90 -7.76
C SER A 11 24.56 -31.16 -6.94
N SER A 12 23.52 -31.92 -7.32
CA SER A 12 22.97 -32.97 -6.48
C SER A 12 22.69 -32.43 -5.07
N ILE A 13 23.09 -33.16 -4.02
CA ILE A 13 22.91 -32.76 -2.61
C ILE A 13 23.92 -31.70 -2.12
N HIS A 14 24.86 -31.29 -2.96
CA HIS A 14 25.96 -30.40 -2.55
C HIS A 14 25.68 -28.95 -2.93
N THR A 15 26.00 -28.03 -2.02
CA THR A 15 25.91 -26.57 -2.24
C THR A 15 27.29 -26.03 -2.60
N TYR A 16 27.40 -25.33 -3.73
CA TYR A 16 28.65 -24.78 -4.29
C TYR A 16 28.78 -23.27 -4.07
N THR A 17 27.66 -22.56 -3.93
CA THR A 17 27.69 -21.14 -3.58
C THR A 17 28.17 -20.95 -2.15
N GLY A 18 28.93 -19.87 -1.90
CA GLY A 18 29.31 -19.45 -0.55
C GLY A 18 28.18 -18.75 0.23
N ASP A 19 27.05 -18.44 -0.43
CA ASP A 19 25.87 -17.89 0.23
C ASP A 19 25.10 -19.01 0.95
N GLY A 20 25.26 -19.09 2.28
CA GLY A 20 24.68 -20.12 3.13
C GLY A 20 23.16 -20.15 3.20
N ARG A 21 22.47 -19.22 2.53
CA ARG A 21 21.00 -19.23 2.41
C ARG A 21 20.50 -20.22 1.36
N PHE A 22 21.35 -20.63 0.42
CA PHE A 22 20.98 -21.56 -0.63
C PHE A 22 21.27 -22.98 -0.18
N SER A 23 20.28 -23.87 -0.34
CA SER A 23 20.46 -25.30 -0.10
C SER A 23 19.57 -26.11 -1.04
N VAL A 24 19.82 -27.41 -1.13
CA VAL A 24 18.92 -28.36 -1.80
C VAL A 24 18.10 -29.10 -0.77
N VAL A 25 16.81 -29.27 -1.05
CA VAL A 25 15.91 -30.15 -0.32
C VAL A 25 15.52 -31.30 -1.26
N HIS A 26 15.84 -32.51 -0.82
CA HIS A 26 15.55 -33.75 -1.54
C HIS A 26 15.04 -34.79 -0.54
N PRO A 27 13.72 -35.03 -0.49
CA PRO A 27 13.17 -36.07 0.38
C PRO A 27 13.70 -37.46 -0.01
N GLU A 28 13.96 -38.32 0.98
CA GLU A 28 14.40 -39.69 0.72
C GLU A 28 13.40 -40.44 -0.16
N ASN A 29 13.90 -41.16 -1.18
CA ASN A 29 13.11 -41.91 -2.16
C ASN A 29 12.14 -41.07 -3.01
N SER A 30 12.37 -39.76 -3.13
CA SER A 30 11.59 -38.88 -4.02
C SER A 30 12.37 -38.54 -5.29
N GLU A 31 11.67 -38.25 -6.38
CA GLU A 31 12.27 -37.64 -7.58
C GLU A 31 12.29 -36.10 -7.51
N GLN A 32 11.78 -35.53 -6.41
CA GLN A 32 11.66 -34.10 -6.20
C GLN A 32 13.00 -33.47 -5.77
N TRP A 33 13.39 -32.40 -6.46
CA TRP A 33 14.58 -31.60 -6.17
C TRP A 33 14.20 -30.14 -6.05
N ASP A 34 14.21 -29.63 -4.82
CA ASP A 34 13.85 -28.25 -4.53
C ASP A 34 15.08 -27.42 -4.19
N LEU A 35 15.24 -26.27 -4.85
CA LEU A 35 16.19 -25.25 -4.43
C LEU A 35 15.55 -24.40 -3.33
N LYS A 36 16.07 -24.49 -2.11
CA LYS A 36 15.64 -23.68 -0.98
C LYS A 36 16.52 -22.44 -0.88
N VAL A 37 15.90 -21.27 -0.72
CA VAL A 37 16.57 -20.00 -0.49
C VAL A 37 16.00 -19.38 0.78
N GLU A 38 16.80 -19.29 1.84
CA GLU A 38 16.39 -18.68 3.10
C GLU A 38 16.56 -17.15 3.07
N PHE A 39 15.73 -16.44 3.85
CA PHE A 39 15.79 -14.98 3.97
C PHE A 39 15.87 -14.27 2.61
N VAL A 40 14.96 -14.64 1.69
CA VAL A 40 14.94 -14.15 0.31
C VAL A 40 14.88 -12.63 0.27
N GLN A 41 15.68 -12.05 -0.63
CA GLN A 41 15.78 -10.61 -0.82
C GLN A 41 15.43 -10.23 -2.25
N LYS A 42 15.00 -8.98 -2.49
CA LYS A 42 14.68 -8.51 -3.85
C LYS A 42 15.79 -8.77 -4.87
N ARG A 43 17.06 -8.72 -4.45
CA ARG A 43 18.24 -9.02 -5.28
C ARG A 43 18.35 -10.48 -5.74
N ASP A 44 17.62 -11.38 -5.11
CA ASP A 44 17.59 -12.81 -5.46
C ASP A 44 16.59 -13.08 -6.60
N ALA A 45 15.72 -12.12 -6.94
CA ALA A 45 14.81 -12.26 -8.07
C ALA A 45 15.56 -12.48 -9.39
N GLY A 46 15.00 -13.33 -10.25
CA GLY A 46 15.59 -13.69 -11.55
C GLY A 46 15.36 -15.15 -11.93
N ILE A 47 15.98 -15.55 -13.04
CA ILE A 47 15.84 -16.91 -13.59
C ILE A 47 16.85 -17.85 -12.93
N TYR A 48 16.33 -19.01 -12.50
CA TYR A 48 17.07 -20.15 -11.98
C TYR A 48 16.81 -21.35 -12.90
N GLU A 49 17.85 -22.11 -13.21
CA GLU A 49 17.73 -23.31 -14.05
C GLU A 49 18.04 -24.56 -13.25
N CYS A 50 17.12 -25.53 -13.29
CA CYS A 50 17.38 -26.92 -12.97
C CYS A 50 17.92 -27.60 -14.24
N GLN A 51 19.04 -28.31 -14.14
CA GLN A 51 19.68 -28.96 -15.29
C GLN A 51 19.93 -30.43 -14.96
N VAL A 52 19.59 -31.30 -15.91
CA VAL A 52 19.83 -32.74 -15.83
C VAL A 52 20.84 -33.13 -16.89
N ASN A 53 21.83 -33.94 -16.52
CA ASN A 53 22.94 -34.32 -17.41
C ASN A 53 22.56 -35.51 -18.32
N THR A 54 21.51 -35.33 -19.13
CA THR A 54 21.07 -36.28 -20.16
C THR A 54 21.65 -35.92 -21.53
N GLU A 55 21.56 -36.84 -22.49
CA GLU A 55 21.87 -36.58 -23.90
C GLU A 55 20.59 -36.75 -24.73
N PRO A 56 19.99 -35.68 -25.30
CA PRO A 56 20.39 -34.28 -25.19
C PRO A 56 20.11 -33.69 -23.80
N LYS A 57 20.79 -32.59 -23.46
CA LYS A 57 20.69 -31.96 -22.15
C LYS A 57 19.29 -31.39 -21.90
N ILE A 58 18.69 -31.74 -20.77
CA ILE A 58 17.37 -31.25 -20.36
C ILE A 58 17.56 -30.17 -19.29
N ASN A 59 16.78 -29.09 -19.39
CA ASN A 59 16.75 -28.02 -18.40
C ASN A 59 15.33 -27.47 -18.18
N LEU A 60 15.07 -27.00 -16.96
CA LEU A 60 13.85 -26.29 -16.58
C LEU A 60 14.24 -24.92 -16.03
N ALA A 61 13.80 -23.86 -16.69
CA ALA A 61 13.99 -22.49 -16.24
C ALA A 61 12.79 -22.02 -15.41
N VAL A 62 13.06 -21.50 -14.21
CA VAL A 62 12.07 -21.00 -13.26
C VAL A 62 12.39 -19.54 -12.96
N GLN A 63 11.40 -18.66 -13.10
CA GLN A 63 11.51 -17.26 -12.72
C GLN A 63 11.14 -17.08 -11.23
N LEU A 64 12.11 -16.72 -10.40
CA LEU A 64 11.85 -16.32 -9.01
C LEU A 64 11.47 -14.84 -8.98
N ASN A 65 10.23 -14.56 -8.60
CA ASN A 65 9.77 -13.22 -8.30
C ASN A 65 9.86 -12.99 -6.79
N VAL A 66 10.60 -11.97 -6.39
CA VAL A 66 10.67 -11.56 -5.00
C VAL A 66 9.90 -10.26 -4.85
N GLU A 67 8.64 -10.42 -4.45
CA GLU A 67 7.82 -9.28 -4.05
C GLU A 67 8.42 -8.68 -2.77
N GLY A 68 8.33 -7.35 -2.62
CA GLY A 68 8.81 -6.70 -1.39
C GLY A 68 8.06 -7.21 -0.15
N THR A 69 8.45 -6.73 1.03
CA THR A 69 7.58 -6.87 2.21
C THR A 69 6.21 -6.37 1.81
N ALA A 70 5.24 -7.27 1.73
CA ALA A 70 3.91 -6.89 1.35
C ALA A 70 3.40 -5.85 2.33
N GLN A 71 2.61 -4.91 1.82
CA GLN A 71 2.15 -3.78 2.59
C GLN A 71 0.63 -3.75 2.54
N ALA A 72 0.01 -3.58 3.70
CA ALA A 72 -1.40 -3.26 3.78
C ALA A 72 -1.67 -1.92 3.09
N ASN A 73 -2.84 -1.77 2.49
CA ASN A 73 -3.27 -0.52 1.91
C ASN A 73 -4.69 -0.21 2.40
N ILE A 74 -4.87 0.93 3.07
CA ILE A 74 -6.20 1.42 3.44
C ILE A 74 -6.71 2.26 2.26
N HIS A 75 -7.84 1.86 1.70
CA HIS A 75 -8.45 2.54 0.57
C HIS A 75 -8.98 3.92 0.97
N GLY A 76 -8.73 4.91 0.11
CA GLY A 76 -9.21 6.28 0.29
C GLY A 76 -8.08 7.28 0.53
N PRO A 77 -8.42 8.50 0.94
CA PRO A 77 -7.44 9.52 1.29
C PRO A 77 -6.69 9.18 2.59
N PRO A 78 -5.50 9.77 2.83
CA PRO A 78 -4.73 9.58 4.07
C PRO A 78 -5.42 10.18 5.30
N GLU A 79 -6.35 11.12 5.09
CA GLU A 79 -7.19 11.74 6.11
C GLU A 79 -8.66 11.62 5.73
N VAL A 80 -9.47 11.10 6.66
CA VAL A 80 -10.91 10.85 6.47
C VAL A 80 -11.71 11.72 7.41
N PHE A 81 -12.71 12.44 6.89
CA PHE A 81 -13.55 13.34 7.68
C PHE A 81 -14.96 12.76 7.78
N VAL A 82 -15.43 12.53 9.01
CA VAL A 82 -16.73 11.91 9.31
C VAL A 82 -17.54 12.83 10.23
N LYS A 83 -18.84 12.97 9.99
CA LYS A 83 -19.71 13.74 10.89
C LYS A 83 -20.03 12.92 12.14
N LYS A 84 -20.13 13.59 13.28
CA LYS A 84 -20.60 13.00 14.53
C LYS A 84 -21.96 12.31 14.31
N GLY A 85 -22.09 11.07 14.77
CA GLY A 85 -23.26 10.22 14.59
C GLY A 85 -23.28 9.41 13.29
N SER A 86 -22.42 9.70 12.32
CA SER A 86 -22.26 8.89 11.10
C SER A 86 -21.44 7.62 11.33
N THR A 87 -21.22 6.84 10.28
CA THR A 87 -20.44 5.59 10.34
C THR A 87 -19.06 5.80 9.71
N ILE A 88 -18.01 5.45 10.44
CA ILE A 88 -16.64 5.32 9.88
C ILE A 88 -16.60 4.00 9.13
N SER A 89 -16.14 4.02 7.87
CA SER A 89 -15.98 2.82 7.04
C SER A 89 -14.58 2.82 6.43
N LEU A 90 -13.75 1.88 6.87
CA LEU A 90 -12.38 1.72 6.40
C LEU A 90 -12.23 0.35 5.76
N THR A 91 -11.64 0.31 4.56
CA THR A 91 -11.32 -0.94 3.87
C THR A 91 -9.81 -1.04 3.72
N CYS A 92 -9.24 -2.17 4.14
CA CYS A 92 -7.83 -2.48 4.04
C CYS A 92 -7.64 -3.69 3.10
N SER A 93 -6.72 -3.60 2.16
CA SER A 93 -6.30 -4.72 1.30
C SER A 93 -4.86 -5.11 1.59
N VAL A 94 -4.58 -6.41 1.56
CA VAL A 94 -3.26 -7.00 1.76
C VAL A 94 -3.00 -7.95 0.59
N ASN A 95 -2.15 -7.52 -0.33
CA ASN A 95 -1.86 -8.24 -1.58
C ASN A 95 -0.71 -9.22 -1.35
N VAL A 96 -0.97 -10.32 -0.61
CA VAL A 96 -0.02 -11.44 -0.45
C VAL A 96 -0.65 -12.71 -0.97
N HIS A 97 -0.31 -13.08 -2.20
CA HIS A 97 -0.90 -14.24 -2.87
C HIS A 97 -0.25 -15.57 -2.45
N SER A 98 1.07 -15.56 -2.22
CA SER A 98 1.83 -16.78 -1.89
C SER A 98 1.64 -17.25 -0.45
N THR A 99 1.42 -16.32 0.47
CA THR A 99 1.13 -16.60 1.89
C THR A 99 0.12 -15.57 2.42
N PRO A 100 -1.20 -15.77 2.32
CA PRO A 100 -2.15 -14.82 2.88
C PRO A 100 -1.98 -14.67 4.40
N PRO A 101 -2.18 -13.47 4.98
CA PRO A 101 -2.12 -13.27 6.42
C PRO A 101 -3.05 -14.23 7.18
N SER A 102 -2.58 -14.81 8.29
CA SER A 102 -3.41 -15.62 9.18
C SER A 102 -4.47 -14.75 9.88
N SER A 103 -4.11 -13.52 10.24
CA SER A 103 -5.01 -12.50 10.80
C SER A 103 -4.73 -11.08 10.28
N VAL A 104 -5.77 -10.24 10.35
CA VAL A 104 -5.70 -8.78 10.18
C VAL A 104 -6.34 -8.13 11.41
N VAL A 105 -5.59 -7.29 12.11
CA VAL A 105 -6.01 -6.60 13.34
C VAL A 105 -6.13 -5.11 13.05
N TRP A 106 -7.18 -4.47 13.55
CA TRP A 106 -7.31 -3.02 13.52
C TRP A 106 -6.93 -2.40 14.85
N LEU A 107 -6.15 -1.32 14.82
CA LEU A 107 -5.78 -0.54 15.99
C LEU A 107 -6.35 0.88 15.89
N HIS A 108 -6.83 1.42 17.01
CA HIS A 108 -7.13 2.85 17.18
C HIS A 108 -6.11 3.44 18.16
N GLY A 109 -5.20 4.27 17.65
CA GLY A 109 -3.98 4.63 18.35
C GLY A 109 -3.13 3.39 18.62
N THR A 110 -3.05 2.96 19.88
CA THR A 110 -2.31 1.77 20.31
C THR A 110 -3.21 0.62 20.77
N LYS A 111 -4.53 0.82 20.76
CA LYS A 111 -5.49 -0.17 21.29
C LYS A 111 -6.09 -0.97 20.17
N VAL A 112 -6.22 -2.28 20.37
CA VAL A 112 -6.96 -3.15 19.46
C VAL A 112 -8.42 -2.70 19.44
N VAL A 113 -8.95 -2.52 18.23
CA VAL A 113 -10.37 -2.29 18.00
C VAL A 113 -11.06 -3.64 18.08
N ASP A 114 -11.74 -3.86 19.20
CA ASP A 114 -12.50 -5.09 19.46
C ASP A 114 -14.01 -4.78 19.56
N PHE A 115 -14.83 -5.82 19.41
CA PHE A 115 -16.28 -5.77 19.60
C PHE A 115 -16.66 -5.34 21.02
N ASP A 116 -15.80 -5.65 22.01
CA ASP A 116 -15.98 -5.29 23.42
C ASP A 116 -15.48 -3.87 23.72
N SER A 117 -15.94 -2.91 22.91
CA SER A 117 -15.62 -1.50 23.10
C SER A 117 -16.02 -1.05 24.52
N PRO A 118 -15.15 -0.30 25.24
CA PRO A 118 -15.46 0.25 26.57
C PRO A 118 -16.73 1.12 26.62
N ARG A 119 -17.31 1.44 25.46
CA ARG A 119 -18.53 2.23 25.29
C ARG A 119 -19.81 1.45 25.58
N GLY A 120 -19.78 0.12 25.76
CA GLY A 120 -20.96 -0.70 26.08
C GLY A 120 -22.10 -0.61 25.04
N ARG A 121 -21.82 -0.02 23.87
CA ARG A 121 -22.75 0.17 22.76
C ARG A 121 -22.16 -0.55 21.58
N GLY A 122 -22.74 -1.69 21.24
CA GLY A 122 -22.47 -2.37 19.97
C GLY A 122 -22.51 -1.37 18.81
N GLY A 123 -21.71 -1.62 17.80
CA GLY A 123 -21.53 -0.67 16.71
C GLY A 123 -20.20 -0.74 15.98
N ILE A 124 -19.31 -1.65 16.39
CA ILE A 124 -18.13 -2.05 15.63
C ILE A 124 -18.50 -3.32 14.85
N SER A 125 -18.28 -3.31 13.54
CA SER A 125 -18.28 -4.52 12.71
C SER A 125 -16.92 -4.66 12.06
N LEU A 126 -16.37 -5.86 12.11
CA LEU A 126 -15.11 -6.21 11.47
C LEU A 126 -15.32 -7.44 10.58
N GLU A 127 -15.18 -7.25 9.28
CA GLU A 127 -15.34 -8.31 8.28
C GLU A 127 -14.00 -8.52 7.59
N THR A 128 -13.47 -9.74 7.62
CA THR A 128 -12.23 -10.07 6.91
C THR A 128 -12.50 -11.20 5.94
N GLU A 129 -12.26 -10.93 4.66
CA GLU A 129 -12.43 -11.84 3.55
C GLU A 129 -11.06 -12.24 3.00
N LYS A 130 -10.87 -13.55 2.77
CA LYS A 130 -9.66 -14.10 2.17
C LYS A 130 -10.03 -14.73 0.83
N THR A 131 -9.47 -14.20 -0.25
CA THR A 131 -9.68 -14.66 -1.62
C THR A 131 -8.34 -15.02 -2.27
N GLU A 132 -8.38 -15.63 -3.46
CA GLU A 132 -7.18 -15.86 -4.27
C GLU A 132 -6.46 -14.56 -4.66
N SER A 133 -7.21 -13.46 -4.74
CA SER A 133 -6.70 -12.12 -5.03
C SER A 133 -6.09 -11.39 -3.82
N GLY A 134 -6.15 -11.96 -2.61
CA GLY A 134 -5.55 -11.38 -1.41
C GLY A 134 -6.48 -11.40 -0.19
N THR A 135 -6.13 -10.63 0.84
CA THR A 135 -6.98 -10.48 2.03
C THR A 135 -7.53 -9.06 2.09
N THR A 136 -8.85 -8.93 2.26
CA THR A 136 -9.54 -7.65 2.44
C THR A 136 -10.19 -7.61 3.81
N SER A 137 -9.96 -6.55 4.58
CA SER A 137 -10.57 -6.34 5.90
C SER A 137 -11.34 -5.02 5.91
N ARG A 138 -12.60 -5.06 6.36
CA ARG A 138 -13.51 -3.91 6.46
C ARG A 138 -13.85 -3.65 7.91
N LEU A 139 -13.49 -2.45 8.39
CA LEU A 139 -13.85 -1.94 9.71
C LEU A 139 -14.99 -0.93 9.57
N LEU A 140 -16.08 -1.17 10.28
CA LEU A 140 -17.20 -0.25 10.42
C LEU A 140 -17.34 0.18 11.88
N VAL A 141 -17.37 1.49 12.13
CA VAL A 141 -17.67 2.06 13.46
C VAL A 141 -18.89 2.98 13.33
N THR A 142 -20.03 2.52 13.81
CA THR A 142 -21.30 3.25 13.76
C THR A 142 -21.41 4.30 14.88
N LYS A 143 -22.24 5.33 14.67
CA LYS A 143 -22.50 6.41 15.64
C LYS A 143 -21.21 7.08 16.15
N ALA A 144 -20.35 7.48 15.21
CA ALA A 144 -19.05 8.08 15.48
C ALA A 144 -19.14 9.25 16.48
N GLY A 145 -18.36 9.18 17.55
CA GLY A 145 -18.19 10.25 18.53
C GLY A 145 -16.89 11.01 18.32
N LEU A 146 -16.74 12.17 18.94
CA LEU A 146 -15.47 12.94 18.86
C LEU A 146 -14.27 12.13 19.37
N SER A 147 -14.50 11.22 20.32
CA SER A 147 -13.50 10.28 20.86
C SER A 147 -13.01 9.24 19.86
N ASP A 148 -13.70 9.04 18.72
CA ASP A 148 -13.25 8.16 17.63
C ASP A 148 -12.17 8.82 16.76
N THR A 149 -11.93 10.12 16.91
CA THR A 149 -10.86 10.81 16.18
C THR A 149 -9.51 10.18 16.51
N GLY A 150 -8.70 9.91 15.49
CA GLY A 150 -7.33 9.42 15.67
C GLY A 150 -6.84 8.53 14.55
N ASN A 151 -5.70 7.88 14.80
CA ASN A 151 -5.05 6.97 13.87
C ASN A 151 -5.72 5.61 13.90
N TYR A 152 -6.20 5.16 12.74
CA TYR A 152 -6.66 3.80 12.53
C TYR A 152 -5.60 3.04 11.73
N THR A 153 -5.08 1.96 12.31
CA THR A 153 -4.00 1.15 11.72
C THR A 153 -4.53 -0.24 11.36
N CYS A 154 -4.36 -0.63 10.11
CA CYS A 154 -4.56 -2.01 9.64
C CYS A 154 -3.24 -2.77 9.79
N GLN A 155 -3.23 -3.80 10.65
CA GLN A 155 -2.06 -4.60 10.99
C GLN A 155 -2.26 -6.07 10.62
N PRO A 156 -1.77 -6.50 9.45
CA PRO A 156 -1.72 -7.92 9.08
C PRO A 156 -0.57 -8.67 9.77
N SER A 157 -0.74 -9.98 9.92
CA SER A 157 0.26 -10.88 10.54
C SER A 157 1.59 -11.04 9.78
N ASN A 158 1.61 -10.81 8.47
CA ASN A 158 2.78 -11.07 7.61
C ASN A 158 3.03 -9.98 6.56
N ALA A 159 2.60 -8.76 6.84
CA ALA A 159 2.79 -7.60 5.97
C ALA A 159 3.00 -6.33 6.80
N ASN A 160 3.60 -5.31 6.20
CA ASN A 160 3.72 -3.98 6.80
C ASN A 160 2.34 -3.36 7.00
N THR A 161 2.19 -2.57 8.06
CA THR A 161 0.92 -1.94 8.41
C THR A 161 0.62 -0.71 7.54
N ALA A 162 -0.65 -0.32 7.50
CA ALA A 162 -1.08 0.96 6.93
C ALA A 162 -1.91 1.72 7.95
N THR A 163 -1.78 3.05 7.95
CA THR A 163 -2.47 3.92 8.91
C THR A 163 -3.19 5.03 8.17
N VAL A 164 -4.40 5.37 8.63
CA VAL A 164 -5.19 6.50 8.16
C VAL A 164 -5.62 7.33 9.37
N PHE A 165 -5.64 8.66 9.24
CA PHE A 165 -6.16 9.52 10.30
C PHE A 165 -7.65 9.82 10.06
N VAL A 166 -8.50 9.62 11.06
CA VAL A 166 -9.93 9.92 10.99
C VAL A 166 -10.24 11.14 11.86
N HIS A 167 -10.89 12.13 11.29
CA HIS A 167 -11.43 13.32 11.95
C HIS A 167 -12.94 13.18 12.12
N VAL A 168 -13.43 13.21 13.36
CA VAL A 168 -14.88 13.30 13.62
C VAL A 168 -15.27 14.75 13.90
N LEU A 169 -16.15 15.30 13.06
CA LEU A 169 -16.57 16.71 13.09
C LEU A 169 -17.97 16.87 13.71
N ASN A 170 -18.17 17.90 14.51
CA ASN A 170 -19.53 18.34 14.87
C ASN A 170 -20.21 18.92 13.62
N GLY A 171 -21.42 18.48 13.32
CA GLY A 171 -22.13 18.77 12.06
C GLY A 171 -22.54 20.22 11.83
N GLU A 172 -22.03 21.17 12.61
CA GLU A 172 -22.49 22.58 12.59
C GLU A 172 -21.71 23.49 11.63
N HIS A 173 -20.56 23.06 11.08
CA HIS A 173 -19.80 23.88 10.13
C HIS A 173 -19.27 23.04 8.97
N PRO A 174 -19.97 22.92 7.82
CA PRO A 174 -19.29 22.62 6.58
C PRO A 174 -18.30 23.77 6.35
N ALA A 175 -17.03 23.45 6.08
CA ALA A 175 -16.05 24.46 5.70
C ALA A 175 -16.67 25.34 4.59
N ALA A 176 -16.90 26.60 4.90
CA ALA A 176 -17.35 27.56 3.93
C ALA A 176 -16.24 27.68 2.88
N MET A 177 -16.52 27.24 1.65
CA MET A 177 -15.74 27.63 0.48
C MET A 177 -15.76 29.16 0.42
N GLN A 178 -14.66 29.80 0.84
CA GLN A 178 -14.42 31.19 0.51
C GLN A 178 -14.02 31.26 -0.96
N HIS A 179 -15.01 31.43 -1.85
CA HIS A 179 -14.79 32.21 -3.06
C HIS A 179 -15.31 33.61 -2.78
N GLY A 180 -14.41 34.59 -2.83
CA GLY A 180 -14.65 35.96 -2.41
C GLY A 180 -15.86 36.60 -3.08
N GLU A 181 -16.72 37.21 -2.27
CA GLU A 181 -17.69 38.19 -2.72
C GLU A 181 -17.01 39.51 -3.02
N HIS A 182 -17.32 40.11 -4.16
CA HIS A 182 -17.48 41.56 -4.25
C HIS A 182 -18.68 41.88 -5.14
N GLY A 183 -19.77 42.25 -4.46
CA GLY A 183 -20.67 43.37 -4.77
C GLY A 183 -21.10 43.61 -6.22
N ALA A 184 -22.39 43.36 -6.46
CA ALA A 184 -23.10 43.95 -7.59
C ALA A 184 -23.19 45.49 -7.47
N GLY A 185 -22.89 46.17 -8.58
CA GLY A 185 -23.67 47.32 -9.03
C GLY A 185 -23.29 48.71 -8.54
N SER A 186 -22.36 49.35 -9.24
CA SER A 186 -22.49 50.77 -9.59
C SER A 186 -21.73 51.04 -10.89
N LYS A 187 -22.48 51.38 -11.95
CA LYS A 187 -21.92 51.96 -13.18
C LYS A 187 -21.12 53.21 -12.80
N LEU A 188 -19.99 53.46 -13.46
CA LEU A 188 -19.64 54.77 -14.05
C LEU A 188 -18.29 54.73 -14.79
N ALA A 189 -18.31 55.36 -15.97
CA ALA A 189 -17.23 56.00 -16.73
C ALA A 189 -16.03 55.16 -17.20
N ALA A 190 -16.09 54.77 -18.47
CA ALA A 190 -14.94 54.39 -19.29
C ALA A 190 -14.02 55.62 -19.48
N TRP A 191 -12.76 55.53 -19.04
CA TRP A 191 -11.73 56.48 -19.41
C TRP A 191 -10.78 55.82 -20.42
N SER A 192 -10.89 56.28 -21.65
CA SER A 192 -10.01 55.94 -22.77
C SER A 192 -8.65 56.60 -22.54
N TRP A 193 -7.60 55.80 -22.38
CA TRP A 193 -6.21 56.27 -22.44
C TRP A 193 -5.70 56.11 -23.87
N THR A 194 -5.70 57.20 -24.64
CA THR A 194 -5.02 57.25 -25.93
C THR A 194 -3.52 57.35 -25.69
N LEU A 195 -2.77 56.37 -26.21
CA LEU A 195 -1.31 56.36 -26.21
C LEU A 195 -0.84 57.34 -27.30
N THR A 196 -0.36 58.52 -26.92
CA THR A 196 0.30 59.44 -27.86
C THR A 196 1.80 59.15 -27.86
N MET A 197 2.32 58.59 -28.95
CA MET A 197 3.77 58.51 -29.21
C MET A 197 4.28 59.91 -29.55
N ALA A 198 5.05 60.52 -28.64
CA ALA A 198 5.85 61.69 -28.96
C ALA A 198 7.11 61.24 -29.73
N ALA A 199 7.18 61.56 -31.02
CA ALA A 199 8.39 61.47 -31.80
C ALA A 199 9.29 62.67 -31.48
N PHE A 200 10.41 62.44 -30.81
CA PHE A 200 11.48 63.43 -30.71
C PHE A 200 12.37 63.34 -31.94
N ALA A 201 12.17 64.27 -32.87
CA ALA A 201 13.17 64.63 -33.86
C ALA A 201 14.14 65.63 -33.21
N LEU A 202 15.41 65.26 -33.10
CA LEU A 202 16.50 66.20 -32.87
C LEU A 202 17.57 65.95 -33.93
N SER A 203 17.53 66.83 -34.91
CA SER A 203 18.50 67.02 -35.97
C SER A 203 19.71 67.84 -35.49
N TYR A 204 20.89 67.43 -35.96
CA TYR A 204 22.02 68.27 -36.38
C TYR A 204 22.80 69.09 -35.32
N ARG A 205 24.02 68.63 -35.03
CA ARG A 205 25.22 69.27 -35.61
C ARG A 205 26.35 68.24 -35.78
#